data_AF-A0A345XVX3-F1
#
_entry.id   AF-A0A345XVX3-F1
#
_cell.length_a   1.000
_cell.length_b   1.000
_cell.length_c   1.000
_cell.angle_alpha   90.00
_cell.angle_beta   90.00
_cell.angle_gamma   90.00
#
_symmetry.space_group_name_H-M   'P 1'
#
loop_
_entity.id
_entity.type
_entity.pdbx_description
1 polymer ?
#
loop_
_entity_poly.entity_id
_entity_poly.type
_entity_poly.pdbx_seq_one_letter_code
_entity_poly.pdbx_strand_id
1 'polypeptide(L)'
;MISTDVNEGFATERAEQLSAARRWEEDLQARINQGTVERLPDGRYRVMTGWDAGEILSARGVPQHGLDTTLGSAALYSSVPAWHGLGNIIPGGITDVDKVLDLAGIAYQVELVPALYRWDGANRTHPGRFHTVRTDTGAALGVVGRGYEVIQNRDGFAFLQELVNDSQVIWESAGALREGKKVFLSMRLPERVRVDAEGINDEIVPFLTAVNSHDGWSPFTVCVTPWRPVCANTERFAVRDAYSRWTIRHTKSARDRVREARRTLGLSVRYFDHWAQEETALARTDLAIDEFQNLISELWPIEDDATARRKRNADTRREKVTALFENEAQRTGRTAYAGERAVTEYLDHYASIRPSGALKDNTLGARGQRLLEGTDDEVKSTAHRRLMALRQR
;
A
#
# COMPACT_ATOMS: atom_id res chain seq x y z
N MET A 1 10.96 -19.98 12.47
CA MET A 1 9.67 -19.87 11.75
C MET A 1 9.62 -18.47 11.19
N ILE A 2 9.78 -18.33 9.88
CA ILE A 2 9.63 -17.04 9.20
C ILE A 2 8.13 -16.87 8.99
N SER A 3 7.56 -15.83 9.58
CA SER A 3 6.12 -15.54 9.52
C SER A 3 5.70 -15.11 8.11
N THR A 4 4.54 -15.59 7.67
CA THR A 4 3.90 -15.29 6.36
C THR A 4 3.12 -13.97 6.35
N ASP A 5 2.98 -13.29 7.49
CA ASP A 5 2.39 -11.95 7.54
C ASP A 5 3.39 -10.91 7.02
N VAL A 6 3.08 -10.28 5.87
CA VAL A 6 3.89 -9.20 5.26
C VAL A 6 4.15 -8.04 6.23
N ASN A 7 3.28 -7.83 7.22
CA ASN A 7 3.43 -6.81 8.25
C ASN A 7 4.48 -7.22 9.30
N GLU A 8 4.53 -8.51 9.66
CA GLU A 8 5.57 -9.04 10.57
C GLU A 8 6.93 -9.11 9.88
N GLY A 9 6.97 -9.51 8.60
CA GLY A 9 8.17 -9.48 7.77
C GLY A 9 8.75 -8.06 7.65
N PHE A 10 7.90 -7.09 7.28
CA PHE A 10 8.28 -5.68 7.24
C PHE A 10 8.73 -5.16 8.61
N ALA A 11 8.03 -5.52 9.69
CA ALA A 11 8.41 -5.07 11.03
C ALA A 11 9.77 -5.62 11.48
N THR A 12 10.05 -6.88 11.15
CA THR A 12 11.35 -7.54 11.42
C THR A 12 12.47 -6.84 10.65
N GLU A 13 12.29 -6.63 9.34
CA GLU A 13 13.25 -5.92 8.49
C GLU A 13 13.56 -4.51 9.05
N ARG A 14 12.53 -3.79 9.50
CA ARG A 14 12.72 -2.44 10.08
C ARG A 14 13.43 -2.45 11.41
N ALA A 15 13.15 -3.43 12.27
CA ALA A 15 13.88 -3.58 13.53
C ALA A 15 15.36 -3.87 13.29
N GLU A 16 15.68 -4.69 12.28
CA GLU A 16 17.05 -4.96 11.85
C GLU A 16 17.74 -3.70 11.32
N GLN A 17 17.07 -2.94 10.43
CA GLN A 17 17.59 -1.66 9.91
C GLN A 17 17.85 -0.65 11.04
N LEU A 18 16.97 -0.55 12.04
CA LEU A 18 17.16 0.29 13.24
C LEU A 18 18.37 -0.16 14.07
N SER A 19 18.59 -1.47 14.19
CA SER A 19 19.74 -2.02 14.92
C SER A 19 21.06 -1.80 14.18
N ALA A 20 21.05 -1.92 12.84
CA ALA A 20 22.18 -1.67 11.95
C ALA A 20 22.59 -0.18 11.91
N ALA A 21 21.64 0.73 12.13
CA ALA A 21 21.90 2.16 12.25
C ALA A 21 22.89 2.55 13.39
N ARG A 22 23.25 1.63 14.28
CA ARG A 22 24.34 1.84 15.27
C ARG A 22 25.75 1.74 14.65
N ARG A 23 25.88 1.16 13.45
CA ARG A 23 27.09 1.12 12.59
C ARG A 23 26.80 1.75 11.21
N TRP A 24 26.00 2.81 11.20
CA TRP A 24 25.29 3.29 10.01
C TRP A 24 26.17 3.72 8.84
N GLU A 25 27.36 4.30 9.07
CA GLU A 25 28.21 4.78 7.96
C GLU A 25 28.73 3.63 7.08
N GLU A 26 29.16 2.53 7.68
CA GLU A 26 29.72 1.36 6.96
C GLU A 26 28.63 0.59 6.20
N ASP A 27 27.48 0.36 6.84
CA ASP A 27 26.34 -0.33 6.22
C ASP A 27 25.74 0.48 5.05
N LEU A 28 25.57 1.79 5.25
CA LEU A 28 25.03 2.67 4.23
C LEU A 28 25.98 2.78 3.03
N GLN A 29 27.30 2.82 3.26
CA GLN A 29 28.28 2.79 2.18
C GLN A 29 28.25 1.46 1.42
N ALA A 30 28.09 0.32 2.11
CA ALA A 30 27.92 -0.98 1.46
C ALA A 30 26.66 -1.03 0.59
N ARG A 31 25.53 -0.50 1.07
CA ARG A 31 24.27 -0.41 0.32
C ARG A 31 24.37 0.52 -0.89
N ILE A 32 25.08 1.63 -0.78
CA ILE A 32 25.40 2.52 -1.92
C ILE A 32 26.23 1.78 -2.95
N ASN A 33 27.27 1.06 -2.53
CA ASN A 33 28.14 0.30 -3.43
C ASN A 33 27.39 -0.84 -4.15
N GLN A 34 26.41 -1.45 -3.48
CA GLN A 34 25.52 -2.45 -4.06
C GLN A 34 24.41 -1.86 -4.94
N GLY A 35 24.28 -0.53 -4.99
CA GLY A 35 23.24 0.16 -5.74
C GLY A 35 21.82 0.01 -5.15
N THR A 36 21.70 -0.46 -3.91
CA THR A 36 20.41 -0.63 -3.23
C THR A 36 19.93 0.67 -2.59
N VAL A 37 20.81 1.67 -2.44
CA VAL A 37 20.50 3.00 -1.90
C VAL A 37 21.27 4.08 -2.67
N GLU A 38 20.62 5.21 -2.96
CA GLU A 38 21.19 6.39 -3.63
C GLU A 38 21.26 7.57 -2.64
N ARG A 39 22.37 8.33 -2.64
CA ARG A 39 22.48 9.55 -1.84
C ARG A 39 21.85 10.74 -2.58
N LEU A 40 21.00 11.49 -1.89
CA LEU A 40 20.34 12.68 -2.43
C LEU A 40 21.14 13.97 -2.19
N PRO A 41 20.91 15.03 -2.99
CA PRO A 41 21.60 16.32 -2.85
C PRO A 41 21.43 16.99 -1.48
N ASP A 42 20.33 16.71 -0.79
CA ASP A 42 20.00 17.25 0.53
C ASP A 42 20.58 16.42 1.70
N GLY A 43 21.46 15.46 1.40
CA GLY A 43 22.13 14.62 2.39
C GLY A 43 21.29 13.46 2.91
N ARG A 44 20.05 13.29 2.44
CA ARG A 44 19.23 12.10 2.70
C ARG A 44 19.57 10.97 1.73
N TYR A 45 18.94 9.83 1.91
CA TYR A 45 19.19 8.65 1.07
C TYR A 45 17.87 8.10 0.55
N ARG A 46 17.87 7.63 -0.70
CA ARG A 46 16.72 7.01 -1.35
C ARG A 46 16.97 5.52 -1.51
N VAL A 47 16.06 4.68 -1.07
CA VAL A 47 16.14 3.24 -1.33
C VAL A 47 15.80 2.96 -2.80
N MET A 48 16.57 2.10 -3.46
CA MET A 48 16.47 1.86 -4.92
C MET A 48 15.85 0.51 -5.26
N THR A 49 15.90 -0.46 -4.35
CA THR A 49 15.45 -1.85 -4.56
C THR A 49 14.74 -2.39 -3.31
N GLY A 50 13.90 -3.41 -3.47
CA GLY A 50 13.14 -4.01 -2.36
C GLY A 50 11.74 -3.44 -2.18
N TRP A 51 11.07 -3.83 -1.10
CA TRP A 51 9.68 -3.44 -0.81
C TRP A 51 9.52 -1.94 -0.58
N ASP A 52 10.54 -1.30 0.00
CA ASP A 52 10.62 0.13 0.34
C ASP A 52 11.33 0.98 -0.71
N ALA A 53 11.52 0.46 -1.93
CA ALA A 53 12.09 1.22 -3.04
C ALA A 53 11.35 2.56 -3.24
N GLY A 54 12.12 3.66 -3.20
CA GLY A 54 11.66 5.04 -3.24
C GLY A 54 11.49 5.72 -1.89
N GLU A 55 11.63 5.01 -0.78
CA GLU A 55 11.67 5.62 0.55
C GLU A 55 12.86 6.56 0.68
N ILE A 56 12.63 7.68 1.37
CA ILE A 56 13.69 8.60 1.77
C ILE A 56 14.07 8.35 3.23
N LEU A 57 15.26 7.80 3.44
CA LEU A 57 15.89 7.65 4.74
C LEU A 57 16.44 8.99 5.22
N SER A 58 16.58 9.14 6.54
CA SER A 58 17.24 10.32 7.13
C SER A 58 18.70 10.45 6.70
N ALA A 59 19.33 11.58 6.99
CA ALA A 59 20.78 11.75 6.76
C ALA A 59 21.67 10.75 7.53
N ARG A 60 21.09 10.01 8.50
CA ARG A 60 21.75 8.91 9.22
C ARG A 60 21.33 7.53 8.72
N GLY A 61 20.67 7.45 7.55
CA GLY A 61 20.15 6.20 7.00
C GLY A 61 18.96 5.60 7.77
N VAL A 62 18.31 6.37 8.64
CA VAL A 62 17.21 5.87 9.48
C VAL A 62 15.87 5.96 8.72
N PRO A 63 15.08 4.88 8.67
CA PRO A 63 13.72 4.88 8.12
C PRO A 63 12.82 5.94 8.75
N GLN A 64 11.94 6.53 7.94
CA GLN A 64 11.06 7.61 8.39
C GLN A 64 9.64 7.09 8.50
N HIS A 65 9.06 7.13 9.71
CA HIS A 65 7.69 6.69 9.94
C HIS A 65 6.66 7.62 9.25
N GLY A 66 6.93 8.93 9.17
CA GLY A 66 6.05 9.89 8.47
C GLY A 66 4.71 10.17 9.15
N LEU A 67 4.56 9.74 10.41
CA LEU A 67 3.43 10.06 11.29
C LEU A 67 3.46 11.54 11.67
N ASP A 68 2.28 12.12 11.85
CA ASP A 68 2.11 13.45 12.43
C ASP A 68 2.58 13.43 13.89
N THR A 69 3.49 14.34 14.24
CA THR A 69 4.04 14.52 15.58
C THR A 69 3.83 15.95 16.09
N THR A 70 3.01 16.76 15.41
CA THR A 70 2.84 18.19 15.68
C THR A 70 2.29 18.48 17.09
N LEU A 71 1.62 17.52 17.71
CA LEU A 71 1.10 17.59 19.09
C LEU A 71 2.07 16.99 20.13
N GLY A 72 3.34 16.78 19.77
CA GLY A 72 4.39 16.31 20.68
C GLY A 72 4.44 14.78 20.88
N SER A 73 3.44 14.05 20.40
CA SER A 73 3.44 12.59 20.31
C SER A 73 3.00 12.14 18.91
N ALA A 74 3.40 10.93 18.51
CA ALA A 74 3.02 10.39 17.20
C ALA A 74 1.51 10.06 17.18
N ALA A 75 0.80 10.64 16.23
CA ALA A 75 -0.61 10.42 15.96
C ALA A 75 -0.83 9.02 15.36
N LEU A 76 -0.84 8.01 16.22
CA LEU A 76 -1.05 6.62 15.87
C LEU A 76 -1.75 5.89 17.01
N TYR A 77 -2.78 5.14 16.65
CA TYR A 77 -3.33 4.03 17.42
C TYR A 77 -3.04 2.73 16.66
N SER A 78 -2.74 1.65 17.39
CA SER A 78 -2.58 0.32 16.79
C SER A 78 -2.94 -0.80 17.78
N SER A 79 -3.53 -1.89 17.26
CA SER A 79 -3.84 -3.09 18.05
C SER A 79 -2.60 -3.93 18.36
N VAL A 80 -1.49 -3.71 17.63
CA VAL A 80 -0.20 -4.39 17.80
C VAL A 80 0.94 -3.37 17.73
N PRO A 81 2.08 -3.61 18.42
CA PRO A 81 3.25 -2.74 18.31
C PRO A 81 3.73 -2.60 16.86
N ALA A 82 3.97 -1.37 16.41
CA ALA A 82 4.64 -1.10 15.15
C ALA A 82 6.17 -1.09 15.33
N TRP A 83 6.92 -1.31 14.25
CA TRP A 83 8.39 -1.42 14.27
C TRP A 83 9.13 -0.23 14.90
N HIS A 84 8.57 0.97 14.79
CA HIS A 84 9.16 2.20 15.35
C HIS A 84 8.85 2.39 16.84
N GLY A 85 8.00 1.55 17.44
CA GLY A 85 7.64 1.63 18.86
C GLY A 85 6.90 2.91 19.27
N LEU A 86 6.18 3.54 18.34
CA LEU A 86 5.44 4.79 18.57
C LEU A 86 3.94 4.52 18.59
N GLY A 87 3.17 5.47 19.13
CA GLY A 87 1.71 5.46 19.14
C GLY A 87 1.10 4.81 20.38
N ASN A 88 -0.22 4.87 20.46
CA ASN A 88 -1.03 4.27 21.51
C ASN A 88 -1.38 2.82 21.13
N ILE A 89 -0.75 1.86 21.81
CA ILE A 89 -0.94 0.43 21.53
C ILE A 89 -1.98 -0.14 22.48
N ILE A 90 -3.06 -0.69 21.92
CA ILE A 90 -4.12 -1.35 22.69
C ILE A 90 -4.26 -2.80 22.21
N PRO A 91 -3.60 -3.76 22.88
CA PRO A 91 -3.63 -5.16 22.49
C PRO A 91 -5.05 -5.69 22.32
N GLY A 92 -5.31 -6.36 21.20
CA GLY A 92 -6.63 -6.91 20.88
C GLY A 92 -7.59 -5.92 20.20
N GLY A 93 -7.22 -4.65 20.12
CA GLY A 93 -7.98 -3.61 19.45
C GLY A 93 -9.17 -3.08 20.24
N ILE A 94 -9.91 -2.17 19.63
CA ILE A 94 -11.07 -1.46 20.21
C ILE A 94 -12.20 -1.51 19.17
N THR A 95 -13.45 -1.55 19.64
CA THR A 95 -14.65 -1.45 18.79
C THR A 95 -15.22 -0.03 18.74
N ASP A 96 -15.07 0.73 19.82
CA ASP A 96 -15.45 2.14 19.95
C ASP A 96 -14.59 3.06 19.07
N VAL A 97 -15.28 3.69 18.11
CA VAL A 97 -14.72 4.67 17.18
C VAL A 97 -14.09 5.88 17.83
N ASP A 98 -14.83 6.52 18.71
CA ASP A 98 -14.49 7.87 19.14
C ASP A 98 -13.22 7.77 19.98
N LYS A 99 -13.13 6.69 20.77
CA LYS A 99 -11.90 6.30 21.46
C LYS A 99 -10.74 6.00 20.51
N VAL A 100 -10.96 5.33 19.37
CA VAL A 100 -9.90 5.10 18.36
C VAL A 100 -9.41 6.41 17.75
N LEU A 101 -10.32 7.32 17.41
CA LEU A 101 -9.97 8.64 16.85
C LEU A 101 -9.19 9.49 17.85
N ASP A 102 -9.59 9.46 19.13
CA ASP A 102 -8.89 10.15 20.21
C ASP A 102 -7.48 9.59 20.42
N LEU A 103 -7.35 8.27 20.54
CA LEU A 103 -6.05 7.61 20.72
C LEU A 103 -5.13 7.78 19.49
N ALA A 104 -5.69 7.85 18.29
CA ALA A 104 -4.94 8.12 17.08
C ALA A 104 -4.57 9.59 16.90
N GLY A 105 -5.13 10.51 17.70
CA GLY A 105 -4.93 11.95 17.53
C GLY A 105 -5.57 12.49 16.24
N ILE A 106 -6.65 11.85 15.76
CA ILE A 106 -7.35 12.20 14.51
C ILE A 106 -8.83 12.57 14.70
N ALA A 107 -9.27 12.78 15.93
CA ALA A 107 -10.63 13.24 16.26
C ALA A 107 -10.91 14.71 15.84
N TYR A 108 -9.88 15.46 15.41
CA TYR A 108 -10.03 16.84 14.98
C TYR A 108 -10.99 16.98 13.80
N GLN A 109 -11.71 18.11 13.78
CA GLN A 109 -12.54 18.51 12.65
C GLN A 109 -11.71 19.36 11.69
N VAL A 110 -12.12 19.36 10.43
CA VAL A 110 -11.56 20.24 9.41
C VAL A 110 -12.62 21.19 8.90
N GLU A 111 -12.27 22.49 8.87
CA GLU A 111 -13.14 23.55 8.36
C GLU A 111 -12.55 24.23 7.12
N LEU A 112 -13.44 24.83 6.33
CA LEU A 112 -13.06 25.64 5.17
C LEU A 112 -13.09 27.13 5.56
N VAL A 113 -11.92 27.77 5.52
CA VAL A 113 -11.76 29.19 5.78
C VAL A 113 -11.40 29.91 4.47
N PRO A 114 -11.94 31.10 4.17
CA PRO A 114 -11.57 31.84 2.95
C PRO A 114 -10.05 32.02 2.81
N ALA A 115 -9.50 31.68 1.64
CA ALA A 115 -8.07 31.87 1.42
C ALA A 115 -7.74 33.35 1.25
N LEU A 116 -6.74 33.83 1.99
CA LEU A 116 -6.25 35.21 1.93
C LEU A 116 -4.84 35.24 1.36
N TYR A 117 -4.51 36.32 0.65
CA TYR A 117 -3.15 36.59 0.18
C TYR A 117 -2.81 38.06 0.42
N ARG A 118 -1.52 38.35 0.61
CA ARG A 118 -1.02 39.71 0.79
C ARG A 118 -0.48 40.22 -0.53
N TRP A 119 -0.97 41.37 -0.98
CA TRP A 119 -0.46 42.07 -2.17
C TRP A 119 -0.44 43.57 -1.88
N ASP A 120 0.73 44.18 -2.07
CA ASP A 120 0.94 45.61 -1.85
C ASP A 120 0.52 46.07 -0.44
N GLY A 121 1.01 45.36 0.57
CA GLY A 121 0.71 45.65 1.98
C GLY A 121 -0.70 45.25 2.44
N ALA A 122 -1.67 45.10 1.53
CA ALA A 122 -3.07 44.82 1.83
C ALA A 122 -3.40 43.31 1.79
N ASN A 123 -4.28 42.88 2.69
CA ASN A 123 -4.88 41.54 2.65
C ASN A 123 -6.02 41.53 1.63
N ARG A 124 -6.02 40.52 0.77
CA ARG A 124 -7.05 40.29 -0.25
C ARG A 124 -7.56 38.86 -0.13
N THR A 125 -8.86 38.67 -0.36
CA THR A 125 -9.45 37.32 -0.45
C THR A 125 -9.19 36.76 -1.84
N HIS A 126 -8.74 35.50 -1.93
CA HIS A 126 -8.70 34.76 -3.18
C HIS A 126 -10.09 34.17 -3.46
N PRO A 127 -10.89 34.74 -4.39
CA PRO A 127 -12.27 34.32 -4.55
C PRO A 127 -12.38 32.86 -4.97
N GLY A 128 -13.22 32.08 -4.27
CA GLY A 128 -13.45 30.67 -4.58
C GLY A 128 -12.31 29.71 -4.20
N ARG A 129 -11.34 30.18 -3.41
CA ARG A 129 -10.33 29.34 -2.76
C ARG A 129 -10.51 29.37 -1.25
N PHE A 130 -10.25 28.23 -0.62
CA PHE A 130 -10.40 28.05 0.82
C PHE A 130 -9.18 27.32 1.36
N HIS A 131 -8.76 27.65 2.57
CA HIS A 131 -7.88 26.81 3.36
C HIS A 131 -8.71 25.74 4.05
N THR A 132 -8.24 24.50 4.01
CA THR A 132 -8.66 23.48 4.97
C THR A 132 -7.85 23.67 6.25
N VAL A 133 -8.53 23.76 7.39
CA VAL A 133 -7.90 24.10 8.68
C VAL A 133 -8.37 23.11 9.75
N ARG A 134 -7.44 22.56 10.53
CA ARG A 134 -7.81 21.76 11.71
C ARG A 134 -8.34 22.65 12.82
N THR A 135 -9.47 22.29 13.40
CA THR A 135 -10.11 23.08 14.45
C THR A 135 -9.39 23.02 15.79
N ASP A 136 -8.60 21.97 16.04
CA ASP A 136 -7.88 21.77 17.30
C ASP A 136 -6.62 22.65 17.45
N THR A 137 -5.97 22.95 16.34
CA THR A 137 -4.65 23.61 16.28
C THR A 137 -4.66 24.90 15.46
N GLY A 138 -5.67 25.10 14.62
CA GLY A 138 -5.67 26.16 13.61
C GLY A 138 -4.68 25.91 12.46
N ALA A 139 -4.09 24.71 12.37
CA ALA A 139 -3.12 24.38 11.34
C ALA A 139 -3.78 24.31 9.96
N ALA A 140 -3.24 25.06 8.99
CA ALA A 140 -3.66 24.99 7.61
C ALA A 140 -3.11 23.72 6.93
N LEU A 141 -4.01 22.92 6.36
CA LEU A 141 -3.68 21.63 5.75
C LEU A 141 -3.45 21.74 4.24
N GLY A 142 -4.26 22.55 3.56
CA GLY A 142 -4.16 22.75 2.11
C GLY A 142 -4.99 23.92 1.60
N VAL A 143 -5.01 24.08 0.28
CA VAL A 143 -5.82 25.09 -0.43
C VAL A 143 -6.70 24.39 -1.45
N VAL A 144 -8.00 24.58 -1.34
CA VAL A 144 -9.01 23.89 -2.14
C VAL A 144 -9.94 24.86 -2.88
N GLY A 145 -10.70 24.35 -3.84
CA GLY A 145 -11.69 25.14 -4.61
C GLY A 145 -13.11 25.04 -4.06
N ARG A 146 -14.03 25.85 -4.62
CA ARG A 146 -15.47 25.90 -4.24
C ARG A 146 -16.20 24.56 -4.24
N GLY A 147 -15.76 23.60 -5.05
CA GLY A 147 -16.42 22.29 -5.15
C GLY A 147 -15.92 21.27 -4.13
N TYR A 148 -14.90 21.61 -3.33
CA TYR A 148 -14.34 20.72 -2.32
C TYR A 148 -15.25 20.69 -1.09
N GLU A 149 -15.62 19.48 -0.68
CA GLU A 149 -16.39 19.22 0.53
C GLU A 149 -15.55 18.39 1.50
N VAL A 150 -15.46 18.84 2.75
CA VAL A 150 -14.72 18.12 3.78
C VAL A 150 -15.46 16.82 4.12
N ILE A 151 -14.77 15.69 4.01
CA ILE A 151 -15.22 14.43 4.59
C ILE A 151 -14.56 14.35 5.97
N GLN A 152 -15.33 14.44 7.06
CA GLN A 152 -14.73 14.41 8.39
C GLN A 152 -14.17 13.03 8.69
N ASN A 153 -13.11 12.96 9.51
CA ASN A 153 -12.47 11.69 9.85
C ASN A 153 -13.48 10.69 10.47
N ARG A 154 -14.37 11.22 11.32
CA ARG A 154 -15.46 10.46 11.94
C ARG A 154 -16.51 9.95 10.95
N ASP A 155 -16.73 10.65 9.84
CA ASP A 155 -17.62 10.19 8.77
C ASP A 155 -16.97 9.05 7.97
N GLY A 156 -15.67 9.17 7.68
CA GLY A 156 -14.91 8.13 6.99
C GLY A 156 -14.90 6.81 7.76
N PHE A 157 -14.91 6.89 9.09
CA PHE A 157 -15.12 5.74 9.96
C PHE A 157 -16.53 5.16 9.84
N ALA A 158 -17.57 6.00 9.96
CA ALA A 158 -18.96 5.54 9.92
C ALA A 158 -19.24 4.81 8.61
N PHE A 159 -18.70 5.36 7.52
CA PHE A 159 -18.69 4.74 6.22
C PHE A 159 -18.08 3.33 6.24
N LEU A 160 -16.92 3.15 6.87
CA LEU A 160 -16.26 1.86 7.00
C LEU A 160 -17.10 0.83 7.77
N GLN A 161 -17.71 1.20 8.90
CA GLN A 161 -18.63 0.30 9.61
C GLN A 161 -19.84 -0.07 8.76
N GLU A 162 -20.43 0.93 8.11
CA GLU A 162 -21.52 0.73 7.18
C GLU A 162 -21.12 -0.14 5.99
N LEU A 163 -19.85 -0.30 5.63
CA LEU A 163 -19.46 -1.21 4.55
C LEU A 163 -19.55 -2.68 4.96
N VAL A 164 -19.20 -3.02 6.19
CA VAL A 164 -19.09 -4.42 6.66
C VAL A 164 -20.37 -4.98 7.28
N ASN A 165 -21.38 -4.13 7.54
CA ASN A 165 -22.69 -4.54 8.07
C ASN A 165 -22.65 -5.34 9.38
N ASP A 166 -21.55 -5.25 10.13
CA ASP A 166 -21.30 -6.04 11.33
C ASP A 166 -21.09 -5.11 12.53
N SER A 167 -21.71 -5.49 13.64
CA SER A 167 -21.59 -4.86 14.95
C SER A 167 -20.27 -5.17 15.68
N GLN A 168 -19.41 -6.05 15.15
CA GLN A 168 -18.17 -6.50 15.80
C GLN A 168 -16.88 -6.10 15.07
N VAL A 169 -16.85 -4.88 14.52
CA VAL A 169 -15.62 -4.34 13.91
C VAL A 169 -14.56 -4.08 14.96
N ILE A 170 -13.40 -4.70 14.81
CA ILE A 170 -12.19 -4.40 15.60
C ILE A 170 -11.28 -3.48 14.79
N TRP A 171 -10.96 -2.32 15.35
CA TRP A 171 -10.04 -1.35 14.74
C TRP A 171 -8.60 -1.77 14.98
N GLU A 172 -7.87 -1.88 13.87
CA GLU A 172 -6.51 -2.39 13.85
C GLU A 172 -5.49 -1.28 13.97
N SER A 173 -5.70 -0.19 13.25
CA SER A 173 -4.81 0.95 13.30
C SER A 173 -5.47 2.19 12.74
N ALA A 174 -5.03 3.34 13.24
CA ALA A 174 -5.50 4.64 12.77
C ALA A 174 -4.42 5.68 13.06
N GLY A 175 -4.27 6.69 12.20
CA GLY A 175 -3.26 7.71 12.43
C GLY A 175 -3.28 8.84 11.42
N ALA A 176 -2.52 9.87 11.74
CA ALA A 176 -2.28 11.01 10.86
C ALA A 176 -0.87 10.98 10.28
N LEU A 177 -0.77 11.44 9.05
CA LEU A 177 0.45 11.56 8.25
C LEU A 177 0.57 13.00 7.76
N ARG A 178 1.80 13.41 7.43
CA ARG A 178 2.07 14.72 6.81
C ARG A 178 1.44 15.88 7.60
N GLU A 179 1.68 15.93 8.92
CA GLU A 179 1.19 17.03 9.79
C GLU A 179 -0.35 17.13 9.83
N GLY A 180 -1.05 15.99 9.75
CA GLY A 180 -2.51 15.94 9.78
C GLY A 180 -3.19 16.22 8.44
N LYS A 181 -2.42 16.39 7.36
CA LYS A 181 -2.99 16.58 6.01
C LYS A 181 -3.66 15.32 5.48
N LYS A 182 -3.17 14.15 5.90
CA LYS A 182 -3.65 12.85 5.45
C LYS A 182 -3.87 11.96 6.66
N VAL A 183 -4.97 11.24 6.71
CA VAL A 183 -5.25 10.26 7.77
C VAL A 183 -5.58 8.91 7.17
N PHE A 184 -5.31 7.87 7.94
CA PHE A 184 -5.74 6.52 7.65
C PHE A 184 -6.48 5.92 8.84
N LEU A 185 -7.36 4.97 8.54
CA LEU A 185 -8.10 4.18 9.50
C LEU A 185 -8.29 2.79 8.90
N SER A 186 -7.99 1.77 9.67
CA SER A 186 -7.97 0.39 9.21
C SER A 186 -8.69 -0.51 10.21
N MET A 187 -9.54 -1.38 9.69
CA MET A 187 -10.13 -2.49 10.44
C MET A 187 -9.66 -3.82 9.88
N ARG A 188 -9.60 -4.84 10.73
CA ARG A 188 -9.43 -6.22 10.28
C ARG A 188 -10.77 -6.68 9.73
N LEU A 189 -10.76 -7.30 8.55
CA LEU A 189 -11.93 -8.06 8.15
C LEU A 189 -12.00 -9.35 8.99
N PRO A 190 -13.19 -9.81 9.40
CA PRO A 190 -13.34 -10.95 10.31
C PRO A 190 -12.80 -12.27 9.72
N GLU A 191 -12.79 -12.39 8.39
CA GLU A 191 -12.27 -13.56 7.70
C GLU A 191 -10.76 -13.45 7.48
N ARG A 192 -10.02 -14.30 8.20
CA ARG A 192 -8.63 -14.63 7.85
C ARG A 192 -8.69 -15.59 6.66
N VAL A 193 -8.01 -15.26 5.57
CA VAL A 193 -7.89 -16.18 4.45
C VAL A 193 -6.75 -17.14 4.74
N ARG A 194 -7.02 -18.44 4.75
CA ARG A 194 -5.98 -19.47 4.79
C ARG A 194 -5.95 -20.19 3.46
N VAL A 195 -4.82 -20.07 2.78
CA VAL A 195 -4.52 -20.86 1.59
C VAL A 195 -3.94 -22.19 2.06
N ASP A 196 -4.62 -23.27 1.68
CA ASP A 196 -4.22 -24.65 1.96
C ASP A 196 -3.85 -24.91 3.42
N ALA A 197 -4.84 -24.77 4.32
CA ALA A 197 -4.65 -24.87 5.77
C ALA A 197 -3.98 -26.17 6.26
N GLU A 198 -4.07 -27.25 5.50
CA GLU A 198 -3.46 -28.56 5.81
C GLU A 198 -2.07 -28.74 5.19
N GLY A 199 -1.66 -27.86 4.28
CA GLY A 199 -0.36 -27.91 3.60
C GLY A 199 0.47 -26.67 3.91
N ILE A 200 0.59 -25.74 2.95
CA ILE A 200 1.46 -24.56 3.15
C ILE A 200 0.95 -23.62 4.25
N ASN A 201 -0.35 -23.70 4.59
CA ASN A 201 -1.04 -22.94 5.62
C ASN A 201 -0.68 -21.44 5.58
N ASP A 202 -0.77 -20.86 4.38
CA ASP A 202 -0.45 -19.47 4.15
C ASP A 202 -1.63 -18.60 4.62
N GLU A 203 -1.41 -17.81 5.67
CA GLU A 203 -2.47 -17.00 6.27
C GLU A 203 -2.35 -15.55 5.83
N ILE A 204 -3.42 -15.05 5.21
CA ILE A 204 -3.53 -13.69 4.68
C ILE A 204 -4.63 -12.99 5.45
N VAL A 205 -4.27 -11.90 6.10
CA VAL A 205 -5.19 -11.10 6.91
C VAL A 205 -5.56 -9.86 6.10
N PRO A 206 -6.73 -9.83 5.44
CA PRO A 206 -7.15 -8.65 4.72
C PRO A 206 -7.64 -7.57 5.70
N PHE A 207 -7.25 -6.34 5.40
CA PHE A 207 -7.69 -5.14 6.09
C PHE A 207 -8.59 -4.33 5.16
N LEU A 208 -9.64 -3.74 5.74
CA LEU A 208 -10.41 -2.70 5.08
C LEU A 208 -9.89 -1.35 5.59
N THR A 209 -9.24 -0.61 4.71
CA THR A 209 -8.55 0.64 5.05
C THR A 209 -9.19 1.81 4.33
N ALA A 210 -9.53 2.85 5.07
CA ALA A 210 -9.87 4.16 4.55
C ALA A 210 -8.68 5.11 4.67
N VAL A 211 -8.48 5.91 3.63
CA VAL A 211 -7.49 6.97 3.55
C VAL A 211 -8.19 8.25 3.14
N ASN A 212 -8.01 9.29 3.95
CA ASN A 212 -8.64 10.59 3.76
C ASN A 212 -7.58 11.69 3.64
N SER A 213 -7.77 12.63 2.71
CA SER A 213 -6.82 13.73 2.48
C SER A 213 -7.53 15.07 2.55
N HIS A 214 -7.04 15.92 3.44
CA HIS A 214 -7.56 17.26 3.66
C HIS A 214 -6.80 18.33 2.87
N ASP A 215 -5.77 17.95 2.11
CA ASP A 215 -4.95 18.88 1.31
C ASP A 215 -5.50 19.16 -0.09
N GLY A 216 -6.56 18.45 -0.51
CA GLY A 216 -7.18 18.57 -1.83
C GLY A 216 -6.49 17.79 -2.96
N TRP A 217 -5.42 17.06 -2.67
CA TRP A 217 -4.63 16.35 -3.70
C TRP A 217 -5.12 14.94 -3.98
N SER A 218 -5.66 14.25 -2.97
CA SER A 218 -6.10 12.86 -3.09
C SER A 218 -7.58 12.71 -2.78
N PRO A 219 -8.31 11.82 -3.47
CA PRO A 219 -9.68 11.48 -3.13
C PRO A 219 -9.73 10.69 -1.80
N PHE A 220 -10.89 10.68 -1.17
CA PHE A 220 -11.18 9.70 -0.13
C PHE A 220 -11.16 8.31 -0.77
N THR A 221 -10.36 7.42 -0.21
CA THR A 221 -10.08 6.10 -0.78
C THR A 221 -10.40 5.06 0.26
N VAL A 222 -11.14 4.03 -0.13
CA VAL A 222 -11.28 2.81 0.65
C VAL A 222 -10.71 1.66 -0.15
N CYS A 223 -9.92 0.80 0.49
CA CYS A 223 -9.36 -0.38 -0.13
C CYS A 223 -9.41 -1.60 0.78
N VAL A 224 -9.56 -2.76 0.15
CA VAL A 224 -9.22 -4.04 0.76
C VAL A 224 -7.75 -4.32 0.44
N THR A 225 -6.95 -4.62 1.44
CA THR A 225 -5.48 -4.71 1.29
C THR A 225 -4.87 -5.68 2.28
N PRO A 226 -3.73 -6.34 1.96
CA PRO A 226 -3.01 -7.16 2.94
C PRO A 226 -2.18 -6.34 3.94
N TRP A 227 -2.03 -5.03 3.70
CA TRP A 227 -1.20 -4.17 4.53
C TRP A 227 -1.99 -3.54 5.66
N ARG A 228 -1.42 -3.59 6.87
CA ARG A 228 -1.86 -2.81 8.02
C ARG A 228 -1.12 -1.47 8.03
N PRO A 229 -1.78 -0.34 7.73
CA PRO A 229 -1.14 0.95 7.81
C PRO A 229 -0.78 1.28 9.26
N VAL A 230 0.47 1.61 9.51
CA VAL A 230 0.97 2.10 10.81
C VAL A 230 1.96 3.25 10.63
N CYS A 231 2.34 3.54 9.38
CA CYS A 231 3.25 4.59 8.99
C CYS A 231 2.95 5.02 7.55
N ALA A 232 3.62 6.07 7.07
CA ALA A 232 3.42 6.58 5.71
C ALA A 232 3.76 5.56 4.61
N ASN A 233 4.67 4.62 4.87
CA ASN A 233 5.06 3.61 3.88
C ASN A 233 3.98 2.53 3.77
N THR A 234 3.54 1.96 4.90
CA THR A 234 2.51 0.92 4.88
C THR A 234 1.15 1.46 4.46
N GLU A 235 0.85 2.75 4.67
CA GLU A 235 -0.31 3.39 4.04
C GLU A 235 -0.20 3.43 2.51
N ARG A 236 0.97 3.79 1.97
CA ARG A 236 1.18 3.78 0.52
C ARG A 236 1.06 2.38 -0.05
N PHE A 237 1.61 1.37 0.63
CA PHE A 237 1.48 -0.04 0.24
C PHE A 237 0.04 -0.51 0.33
N ALA A 238 -0.69 -0.10 1.38
CA ALA A 238 -2.10 -0.41 1.56
C ALA A 238 -2.96 0.07 0.39
N VAL A 239 -2.71 1.30 -0.07
CA VAL A 239 -3.36 1.80 -1.27
C VAL A 239 -2.82 1.04 -2.49
N ARG A 240 -1.51 1.04 -2.74
CA ARG A 240 -0.83 0.48 -3.93
C ARG A 240 -1.23 -0.97 -4.21
N ASP A 241 -1.17 -1.83 -3.21
CA ASP A 241 -1.34 -3.30 -3.32
C ASP A 241 -2.75 -3.74 -2.90
N ALA A 242 -3.72 -2.83 -2.99
CA ALA A 242 -5.11 -3.13 -2.70
C ALA A 242 -5.65 -4.20 -3.66
N TYR A 243 -6.28 -5.24 -3.13
CA TYR A 243 -7.04 -6.23 -3.91
C TYR A 243 -8.22 -5.57 -4.63
N SER A 244 -8.87 -4.65 -3.93
CA SER A 244 -9.97 -3.85 -4.47
C SER A 244 -9.91 -2.45 -3.90
N ARG A 245 -10.27 -1.45 -4.70
CA ARG A 245 -10.26 -0.06 -4.31
C ARG A 245 -11.50 0.66 -4.81
N TRP A 246 -12.09 1.46 -3.94
CA TRP A 246 -13.13 2.43 -4.27
C TRP A 246 -12.65 3.82 -3.89
N THR A 247 -12.86 4.81 -4.76
CA THR A 247 -12.43 6.19 -4.52
C THR A 247 -13.55 7.17 -4.80
N ILE A 248 -13.57 8.25 -4.02
CA ILE A 248 -14.49 9.35 -4.23
C ILE A 248 -13.80 10.70 -4.04
N ARG A 249 -14.04 11.60 -4.99
CA ARG A 249 -13.66 13.00 -4.84
C ARG A 249 -14.49 13.65 -3.73
N HIS A 250 -13.84 14.56 -3.02
CA HIS A 250 -14.41 15.45 -2.00
C HIS A 250 -15.49 16.39 -2.59
N THR A 251 -16.68 15.85 -2.85
CA THR A 251 -17.81 16.54 -3.46
C THR A 251 -19.12 16.14 -2.76
N LYS A 252 -20.19 16.90 -2.99
CA LYS A 252 -21.48 16.77 -2.27
C LYS A 252 -22.15 15.38 -2.30
N SER A 253 -21.84 14.52 -3.27
CA SER A 253 -22.45 13.17 -3.40
C SER A 253 -21.64 12.05 -2.76
N ALA A 254 -20.61 12.37 -1.98
CA ALA A 254 -19.68 11.38 -1.43
C ALA A 254 -20.33 10.34 -0.51
N ARG A 255 -21.32 10.76 0.29
CA ARG A 255 -21.95 9.94 1.33
C ARG A 255 -22.99 8.95 0.78
N ASP A 256 -23.64 9.25 -0.35
CA ASP A 256 -24.74 8.43 -0.87
C ASP A 256 -24.28 7.15 -1.60
N ARG A 257 -22.97 6.90 -1.63
CA ARG A 257 -22.35 5.86 -2.46
C ARG A 257 -21.87 4.63 -1.68
N VAL A 258 -22.36 4.42 -0.46
CA VAL A 258 -22.06 3.21 0.34
C VAL A 258 -22.39 1.92 -0.45
N ARG A 259 -23.54 1.88 -1.13
CA ARG A 259 -23.92 0.71 -1.97
C ARG A 259 -23.00 0.49 -3.16
N GLU A 260 -22.52 1.58 -3.77
CA GLU A 260 -21.54 1.53 -4.86
C GLU A 260 -20.21 0.99 -4.33
N ALA A 261 -19.72 1.54 -3.21
CA ALA A 261 -18.48 1.13 -2.58
C ALA A 261 -18.51 -0.35 -2.14
N ARG A 262 -19.58 -0.82 -1.49
CA ARG A 262 -19.74 -2.25 -1.16
C ARG A 262 -19.63 -3.14 -2.39
N ARG A 263 -20.26 -2.73 -3.50
CA ARG A 263 -20.21 -3.47 -4.78
C ARG A 263 -18.81 -3.46 -5.38
N THR A 264 -18.15 -2.30 -5.45
CA THR A 264 -16.81 -2.14 -6.03
C THR A 264 -15.75 -2.87 -5.22
N LEU A 265 -15.84 -2.81 -3.90
CA LEU A 265 -14.87 -3.45 -3.02
C LEU A 265 -15.06 -4.97 -2.93
N GLY A 266 -16.17 -5.50 -3.45
CA GLY A 266 -16.43 -6.94 -3.45
C GLY A 266 -16.56 -7.51 -2.04
N LEU A 267 -17.04 -6.72 -1.07
CA LEU A 267 -17.09 -7.06 0.37
C LEU A 267 -18.10 -8.18 0.72
N SER A 268 -18.42 -9.07 -0.22
CA SER A 268 -19.12 -10.31 0.09
C SER A 268 -18.14 -11.32 0.64
N VAL A 269 -18.46 -11.94 1.78
CA VAL A 269 -17.82 -13.14 2.35
C VAL A 269 -17.41 -14.17 1.27
N ARG A 270 -18.29 -14.39 0.29
CA ARG A 270 -18.06 -15.30 -0.84
C ARG A 270 -16.82 -14.98 -1.67
N TYR A 271 -16.37 -13.74 -1.71
CA TYR A 271 -15.20 -13.35 -2.51
C TYR A 271 -13.91 -13.92 -1.90
N PHE A 272 -13.69 -13.72 -0.60
CA PHE A 272 -12.50 -14.25 0.07
C PHE A 272 -12.54 -15.77 0.15
N ASP A 273 -13.71 -16.37 0.36
CA ASP A 273 -13.88 -17.82 0.29
C ASP A 273 -13.50 -18.37 -1.10
N HIS A 274 -13.99 -17.74 -2.17
CA HIS A 274 -13.70 -18.17 -3.54
C HIS A 274 -12.22 -17.99 -3.87
N TRP A 275 -11.65 -16.84 -3.53
CA TRP A 275 -10.24 -16.56 -3.74
C TRP A 275 -9.35 -17.54 -2.96
N ALA A 276 -9.67 -17.82 -1.69
CA ALA A 276 -8.97 -18.83 -0.90
C ALA A 276 -9.02 -20.22 -1.55
N GLN A 277 -10.16 -20.59 -2.13
CA GLN A 277 -10.33 -21.87 -2.84
C GLN A 277 -9.49 -21.93 -4.11
N GLU A 278 -9.43 -20.85 -4.90
CA GLU A 278 -8.60 -20.76 -6.10
C GLU A 278 -7.10 -20.85 -5.74
N GLU A 279 -6.64 -20.05 -4.77
CA GLU A 279 -5.26 -20.07 -4.30
C GLU A 279 -4.89 -21.43 -3.70
N THR A 280 -5.81 -22.07 -2.96
CA THR A 280 -5.59 -23.43 -2.43
C THR A 280 -5.47 -24.45 -3.55
N ALA A 281 -6.25 -24.31 -4.62
CA ALA A 281 -6.15 -25.17 -5.79
C ALA A 281 -4.80 -24.97 -6.50
N LEU A 282 -4.32 -23.74 -6.63
CA LEU A 282 -2.98 -23.44 -7.16
C LEU A 282 -1.87 -24.04 -6.29
N ALA A 283 -1.99 -23.93 -4.96
CA ALA A 283 -1.02 -24.48 -4.01
C ALA A 283 -0.95 -26.01 -4.06
N ARG A 284 -2.05 -26.67 -4.47
CA ARG A 284 -2.13 -28.13 -4.62
C ARG A 284 -1.87 -28.63 -6.04
N THR A 285 -1.52 -27.73 -6.96
CA THR A 285 -1.21 -28.09 -8.36
C THR A 285 0.29 -28.03 -8.55
N ASP A 286 0.93 -29.17 -8.80
CA ASP A 286 2.35 -29.22 -9.15
C ASP A 286 2.58 -28.49 -10.48
N LEU A 287 3.68 -27.74 -10.56
CA LEU A 287 4.07 -26.98 -11.74
C LEU A 287 5.48 -27.38 -12.16
N ALA A 288 5.58 -28.03 -13.33
CA ALA A 288 6.88 -28.35 -13.91
C ALA A 288 7.60 -27.08 -14.37
N ILE A 289 8.94 -27.08 -14.31
CA ILE A 289 9.74 -25.92 -14.72
C ILE A 289 9.48 -25.56 -16.19
N ASP A 290 9.32 -26.55 -17.07
CA ASP A 290 9.04 -26.32 -18.49
C ASP A 290 7.65 -25.69 -18.71
N GLU A 291 6.65 -26.07 -17.90
CA GLU A 291 5.32 -25.45 -17.94
C GLU A 291 5.39 -24.00 -17.47
N PHE A 292 6.19 -23.70 -16.45
CA PHE A 292 6.44 -22.33 -16.02
C PHE A 292 7.18 -21.51 -17.09
N GLN A 293 8.17 -22.09 -17.77
CA GLN A 293 8.85 -21.44 -18.90
C GLN A 293 7.91 -21.18 -20.08
N ASN A 294 6.95 -22.07 -20.33
CA ASN A 294 5.91 -21.87 -21.33
C ASN A 294 4.97 -20.72 -20.91
N LEU A 295 4.55 -20.67 -19.65
CA LEU A 295 3.76 -19.56 -19.11
C LEU A 295 4.48 -18.21 -19.32
N ILE A 296 5.76 -18.10 -18.97
CA ILE A 296 6.54 -16.87 -19.19
C ILE A 296 6.54 -16.46 -20.67
N SER A 297 6.66 -17.44 -21.58
CA SER A 297 6.66 -17.20 -23.03
C SER A 297 5.29 -16.71 -23.53
N GLU A 298 4.20 -17.23 -22.98
CA GLU A 298 2.84 -16.79 -23.29
C GLU A 298 2.53 -15.39 -22.74
N LEU A 299 2.97 -15.08 -21.53
CA LEU A 299 2.75 -13.77 -20.90
C LEU A 299 3.53 -12.66 -21.60
N TRP A 300 4.70 -12.97 -22.15
CA TRP A 300 5.57 -12.01 -22.82
C TRP A 300 6.12 -12.57 -24.14
N PRO A 301 5.28 -12.69 -25.17
CA PRO A 301 5.70 -13.20 -26.46
C PRO A 301 6.74 -12.28 -27.10
N ILE A 302 7.67 -12.89 -27.84
CA ILE A 302 8.69 -12.19 -28.61
C ILE A 302 8.52 -12.59 -30.07
N GLU A 303 8.49 -11.60 -30.96
CA GLU A 303 8.49 -11.82 -32.41
C GLU A 303 9.82 -12.46 -32.86
N ASP A 304 9.77 -13.36 -33.84
CA ASP A 304 10.96 -14.08 -34.31
C ASP A 304 12.04 -13.13 -34.86
N ASP A 305 11.63 -12.03 -35.48
CA ASP A 305 12.48 -10.97 -36.03
C ASP A 305 12.86 -9.89 -35.02
N ALA A 306 12.54 -10.07 -33.74
CA ALA A 306 12.87 -9.10 -32.70
C ALA A 306 14.38 -8.82 -32.62
N THR A 307 14.71 -7.54 -32.41
CA THR A 307 16.10 -7.10 -32.26
C THR A 307 16.85 -7.86 -31.15
N ALA A 308 18.17 -8.01 -31.30
CA ALA A 308 19.02 -8.66 -30.29
C ALA A 308 18.88 -8.04 -28.88
N ARG A 309 18.59 -6.73 -28.81
CA ARG A 309 18.30 -6.04 -27.53
C ARG A 309 16.98 -6.51 -26.91
N ARG A 310 15.92 -6.65 -27.70
CA ARG A 310 14.63 -7.16 -27.20
C ARG A 310 14.75 -8.61 -26.73
N LYS A 311 15.47 -9.45 -27.46
CA LYS A 311 15.75 -10.85 -27.09
C LYS A 311 16.49 -10.93 -25.74
N ARG A 312 17.62 -10.22 -25.60
CA ARG A 312 18.34 -10.13 -24.32
C ARG A 312 17.49 -9.65 -23.15
N ASN A 313 16.69 -8.59 -23.35
CA ASN A 313 15.82 -8.09 -22.28
C ASN A 313 14.78 -9.14 -21.84
N ALA A 314 14.30 -9.96 -22.77
CA ALA A 314 13.36 -11.02 -22.43
C ALA A 314 14.05 -12.19 -21.73
N ASP A 315 15.28 -12.53 -22.12
CA ASP A 315 16.09 -13.53 -21.41
C ASP A 315 16.35 -13.09 -19.97
N THR A 316 16.77 -11.84 -19.75
CA THR A 316 16.96 -11.28 -18.40
C THR A 316 15.67 -11.32 -17.56
N ARG A 317 14.51 -11.03 -18.17
CA ARG A 317 13.21 -11.17 -17.51
C ARG A 317 12.92 -12.63 -17.15
N ARG A 318 13.12 -13.55 -18.09
CA ARG A 318 12.89 -14.98 -17.89
C ARG A 318 13.75 -15.51 -16.75
N GLU A 319 15.04 -15.20 -16.75
CA GLU A 319 15.98 -15.57 -15.67
C GLU A 319 15.51 -15.02 -14.32
N LYS A 320 15.12 -13.73 -14.27
CA LYS A 320 14.66 -13.12 -13.02
C LYS A 320 13.37 -13.75 -12.50
N VAL A 321 12.36 -13.94 -13.35
CA VAL A 321 11.09 -14.58 -12.97
C VAL A 321 11.31 -16.03 -12.53
N THR A 322 12.21 -16.75 -13.20
CA THR A 322 12.57 -18.13 -12.83
C THR A 322 13.24 -18.19 -11.45
N ALA A 323 14.17 -17.28 -11.17
CA ALA A 323 14.82 -17.21 -9.87
C ALA A 323 13.82 -16.89 -8.74
N LEU A 324 12.82 -16.04 -8.99
CA LEU A 324 11.75 -15.76 -8.03
C LEU A 324 10.89 -17.01 -7.76
N PHE A 325 10.55 -17.77 -8.80
CA PHE A 325 9.82 -19.04 -8.66
C PHE A 325 10.60 -20.07 -7.85
N GLU A 326 11.89 -20.25 -8.15
CA GLU A 326 12.73 -21.19 -7.40
C GLU A 326 12.87 -20.80 -5.93
N ASN A 327 12.91 -19.50 -5.63
CA ASN A 327 12.93 -19.01 -4.25
C ASN A 327 11.62 -19.33 -3.54
N GLU A 328 10.48 -18.96 -4.13
CA GLU A 328 9.16 -19.18 -3.54
C GLU A 328 8.85 -20.68 -3.39
N ALA A 329 9.31 -21.50 -4.32
CA ALA A 329 9.14 -22.95 -4.29
C ALA A 329 9.88 -23.64 -3.12
N GLN A 330 10.89 -22.98 -2.51
CA GLN A 330 11.52 -23.49 -1.28
C GLN A 330 10.54 -23.50 -0.11
N ARG A 331 9.56 -22.58 -0.12
CA ARG A 331 8.53 -22.46 0.92
C ARG A 331 7.28 -23.26 0.58
N THR A 332 6.83 -23.18 -0.67
CA THR A 332 5.49 -23.64 -1.07
C THR A 332 5.51 -24.89 -1.97
N GLY A 333 6.70 -25.44 -2.24
CA GLY A 333 6.88 -26.46 -3.26
C GLY A 333 6.83 -25.89 -4.68
N ARG A 334 7.17 -26.71 -5.68
CA ARG A 334 7.07 -26.31 -7.09
C ARG A 334 5.62 -26.38 -7.55
N THR A 335 4.83 -25.40 -7.14
CA THR A 335 3.38 -25.37 -7.35
C THR A 335 2.97 -24.22 -8.26
N ALA A 336 1.75 -24.30 -8.79
CA ALA A 336 1.17 -23.22 -9.56
C ALA A 336 1.06 -21.92 -8.73
N TYR A 337 0.87 -22.04 -7.41
CA TYR A 337 0.92 -20.91 -6.47
C TYR A 337 2.28 -20.22 -6.47
N ALA A 338 3.38 -20.98 -6.36
CA ALA A 338 4.74 -20.42 -6.43
C ALA A 338 4.98 -19.70 -7.78
N GLY A 339 4.47 -20.27 -8.88
CA GLY A 339 4.55 -19.66 -10.21
C GLY A 339 3.82 -18.32 -10.28
N GLU A 340 2.63 -18.23 -9.70
CA GLU A 340 1.86 -17.00 -9.66
C GLU A 340 2.53 -15.91 -8.81
N ARG A 341 3.01 -16.27 -7.61
CA ARG A 341 3.72 -15.33 -6.73
C ARG A 341 4.96 -14.75 -7.42
N ALA A 342 5.73 -15.59 -8.13
CA ALA A 342 6.91 -15.15 -8.88
C ALA A 342 6.58 -14.16 -10.01
N VAL A 343 5.49 -14.38 -10.76
CA VAL A 343 5.03 -13.45 -11.80
C VAL A 343 4.58 -12.12 -11.20
N THR A 344 3.81 -12.19 -10.10
CA THR A 344 3.30 -11.01 -9.40
C THR A 344 4.44 -10.16 -8.85
N GLU A 345 5.39 -10.79 -8.15
CA GLU A 345 6.56 -10.10 -7.60
C GLU A 345 7.42 -9.47 -8.71
N TYR A 346 7.60 -10.16 -9.84
CA TYR A 346 8.31 -9.60 -10.99
C TYR A 346 7.64 -8.32 -11.51
N LEU A 347 6.33 -8.36 -11.73
CA LEU A 347 5.58 -7.21 -12.25
C LEU A 347 5.65 -6.01 -11.30
N ASP A 348 5.49 -6.27 -10.00
CA ASP A 348 5.41 -5.22 -9.00
C ASP A 348 6.77 -4.56 -8.74
N HIS A 349 7.85 -5.36 -8.66
CA HIS A 349 9.15 -4.89 -8.18
C HIS A 349 10.23 -4.78 -9.26
N TYR A 350 10.18 -5.60 -10.30
CA TYR A 350 11.33 -5.79 -11.21
C TYR A 350 11.06 -5.43 -12.67
N ALA A 351 9.80 -5.40 -13.11
CA ALA A 351 9.46 -5.09 -14.50
C ALA A 351 9.97 -3.70 -14.89
N SER A 352 10.56 -3.57 -16.08
CA SER A 352 11.12 -2.31 -16.56
C SER A 352 10.04 -1.28 -16.86
N ILE A 353 10.28 -0.02 -16.46
CA ILE A 353 9.34 1.09 -16.65
C ILE A 353 10.04 2.22 -17.37
N ARG A 354 9.34 2.81 -18.35
CA ARG A 354 9.81 3.97 -19.10
C ARG A 354 9.03 5.20 -18.65
N PRO A 355 9.62 6.07 -17.82
CA PRO A 355 8.93 7.26 -17.35
C PRO A 355 8.65 8.21 -18.52
N SER A 356 7.48 8.84 -18.53
CA SER A 356 7.05 9.74 -19.61
C SER A 356 6.31 10.96 -19.05
N GLY A 357 6.13 12.00 -19.88
CA GLY A 357 5.40 13.21 -19.50
C GLY A 357 5.98 13.92 -18.27
N ALA A 358 5.11 14.28 -17.32
CA ALA A 358 5.49 14.95 -16.07
C ALA A 358 6.34 14.09 -15.12
N LEU A 359 6.46 12.79 -15.39
CA LEU A 359 7.27 11.84 -14.64
C LEU A 359 8.57 11.47 -15.35
N LYS A 360 8.94 12.20 -16.41
CA LYS A 360 10.26 12.07 -17.04
C LYS A 360 11.32 12.22 -15.95
N ASP A 361 12.23 11.24 -15.86
CA ASP A 361 13.26 11.10 -14.82
C ASP A 361 12.75 10.71 -13.41
N ASN A 362 11.47 10.39 -13.24
CA ASN A 362 10.88 9.86 -12.01
C ASN A 362 10.33 8.44 -12.20
N THR A 363 11.23 7.47 -12.26
CA THR A 363 10.90 6.04 -12.42
C THR A 363 10.01 5.48 -11.31
N LEU A 364 10.12 6.03 -10.10
CA LEU A 364 9.31 5.65 -8.95
C LEU A 364 7.88 6.18 -9.06
N GLY A 365 7.72 7.45 -9.43
CA GLY A 365 6.42 8.04 -9.72
C GLY A 365 5.72 7.32 -10.87
N ALA A 366 6.47 6.96 -11.91
CA ALA A 366 5.94 6.20 -13.05
C ALA A 366 5.53 4.77 -12.64
N ARG A 367 6.28 4.12 -11.74
CA ARG A 367 5.89 2.82 -11.15
C ARG A 367 4.65 2.93 -10.28
N GLY A 368 4.61 3.92 -9.38
CA GLY A 368 3.46 4.18 -8.53
C GLY A 368 2.20 4.45 -9.34
N GLN A 369 2.29 5.26 -10.39
CA GLN A 369 1.16 5.53 -11.29
C GLN A 369 0.70 4.26 -12.02
N ARG A 370 1.62 3.48 -12.60
CA ARG A 370 1.31 2.24 -13.32
C ARG A 370 0.54 1.22 -12.47
N LEU A 371 0.94 1.07 -11.21
CA LEU A 371 0.28 0.20 -10.22
C LEU A 371 -1.08 0.77 -9.78
N LEU A 372 -1.18 2.10 -9.60
CA LEU A 372 -2.46 2.74 -9.26
C LEU A 372 -3.49 2.64 -10.39
N GLU A 373 -3.03 2.64 -11.63
CA GLU A 373 -3.86 2.56 -12.85
C GLU A 373 -4.13 1.11 -13.28
N GLY A 374 -3.59 0.10 -12.59
CA GLY A 374 -3.81 -1.31 -12.91
C GLY A 374 -3.24 -1.74 -14.26
N THR A 375 -2.17 -1.10 -14.73
CA THR A 375 -1.65 -1.32 -16.10
C THR A 375 -1.16 -2.76 -16.33
N ASP A 376 -0.77 -3.48 -15.27
CA ASP A 376 -0.29 -4.86 -15.35
C ASP A 376 -1.34 -5.89 -14.89
N ASP A 377 -2.55 -5.45 -14.52
CA ASP A 377 -3.61 -6.31 -13.97
C ASP A 377 -4.05 -7.37 -14.98
N GLU A 378 -4.00 -7.05 -16.28
CA GLU A 378 -4.31 -8.00 -17.34
C GLU A 378 -3.28 -9.15 -17.41
N VAL A 379 -1.99 -8.85 -17.18
CA VAL A 379 -0.93 -9.86 -17.18
C VAL A 379 -1.08 -10.77 -15.96
N LYS A 380 -1.32 -10.19 -14.78
CA LYS A 380 -1.59 -10.96 -13.54
C LYS A 380 -2.82 -11.85 -13.69
N SER A 381 -3.93 -11.29 -14.18
CA SER A 381 -5.17 -12.02 -14.43
C SER A 381 -5.02 -13.13 -15.47
N THR A 382 -4.15 -12.93 -16.48
CA THR A 382 -3.85 -13.95 -17.49
C THR A 382 -2.98 -15.06 -16.90
N ALA A 383 -1.98 -14.72 -16.10
CA ALA A 383 -1.15 -15.70 -15.40
C ALA A 383 -2.00 -16.60 -14.50
N HIS A 384 -2.85 -16.00 -13.66
CA HIS A 384 -3.79 -16.71 -12.78
C HIS A 384 -4.66 -17.70 -13.57
N ARG A 385 -5.34 -17.22 -14.63
CA ARG A 385 -6.22 -18.07 -15.46
C ARG A 385 -5.47 -19.24 -16.12
N ARG A 386 -4.25 -19.01 -16.59
CA ARG A 386 -3.43 -20.07 -17.22
C ARG A 386 -2.99 -21.12 -16.20
N LEU A 387 -2.55 -20.69 -15.03
CA LEU A 387 -2.17 -21.57 -13.93
C LEU A 387 -3.36 -22.39 -13.43
N MET A 388 -4.53 -21.76 -13.28
CA MET A 388 -5.78 -22.47 -12.92
C MET A 388 -6.22 -23.49 -13.97
N ALA A 389 -5.89 -23.30 -15.25
CA ALA A 389 -6.21 -24.26 -16.30
C ALA A 389 -5.37 -25.55 -16.22
N LEU A 390 -4.20 -25.51 -15.56
CA LEU A 390 -3.36 -26.70 -15.35
C LEU A 390 -4.03 -27.72 -14.42
N ARG A 391 -4.95 -27.28 -13.55
CA ARG A 391 -5.77 -28.16 -12.69
C ARG A 391 -6.62 -29.17 -13.47
N GLN A 392 -6.98 -28.86 -14.72
CA GLN A 392 -7.89 -29.70 -15.52
C GLN A 392 -7.18 -30.82 -16.27
N ARG A 393 -5.86 -30.98 -16.07
CA ARG A 393 -5.03 -32.06 -16.61
C ARG A 393 -4.74 -33.06 -15.52
#